data_AF-A0A930EVQ5-F1
#
_entry.id   AF-A0A930EVQ5-F1
#
_cell.length_a   1.000
_cell.length_b   1.000
_cell.length_c   1.000
_cell.angle_alpha   90.00
_cell.angle_beta   90.00
_cell.angle_gamma   90.00
#
_symmetry.space_group_name_H-M   'P 1'
#
loop_
_entity.id
_entity.type
_entity.pdbx_description
1 polymer ?
#
loop_
_entity_poly.entity_id
_entity_poly.type
_entity_poly.pdbx_seq_one_letter_code
_entity_poly.pdbx_strand_id
1 'polypeptide(L)'
;IGTFCPDSLVGTVIAGVVGAAYGVAILLGLESIVNLFGSLPFNFLANLGSVSSFVTAAFAIFPSVAVGYQHGFKKGAIAGVITLVVYLLTVKFGKFALGDAKVALNGFGMAMLAGMLCLLAFATSVKGTGDANSSLVTTFGDKVKRIRSNWWLLAIMGGLVAMATSLGIVAGDPISLGLVSEGSWAEAAMVALARAIGFIPLVFTTAIVTGVYGPAGSTFVFVVGLLLHGNPFVAVVAGAVVMVVELALINVFAKGMDKFPGMKDMGEHIRTSMNKVLEVALTVGGVVAAEAMAAKFVGITGFGALFVVGCLLLNRISKKPIVELAVGPVACILFGILLNILLVLQLIALAPVA
;
A
#
# COMPACT_ATOMS: atom_id res chain seq x y z
N ILE A 1 -18.08 8.59 -7.59
CA ILE A 1 -17.97 9.18 -8.95
C ILE A 1 -18.49 8.20 -10.00
N GLY A 2 -17.92 6.98 -10.12
CA GLY A 2 -18.34 6.01 -11.13
C GLY A 2 -19.81 5.54 -11.06
N THR A 3 -20.36 5.35 -9.85
CA THR A 3 -21.77 4.93 -9.67
C THR A 3 -22.80 6.04 -9.86
N PHE A 4 -22.34 7.30 -9.91
CA PHE A 4 -23.21 8.47 -10.06
C PHE A 4 -23.33 8.92 -11.54
N CYS A 5 -22.38 8.52 -12.39
CA CYS A 5 -22.37 8.89 -13.80
C CYS A 5 -23.18 7.89 -14.63
N PRO A 6 -24.02 8.34 -15.58
CA PRO A 6 -24.80 7.45 -16.43
C PRO A 6 -23.91 6.58 -17.33
N ASP A 7 -24.33 5.35 -17.63
CA ASP A 7 -23.59 4.40 -18.47
C ASP A 7 -23.67 4.79 -19.96
N SER A 8 -22.95 5.85 -20.31
CA SER A 8 -22.91 6.48 -21.63
C SER A 8 -21.55 7.13 -21.88
N LEU A 9 -21.21 7.41 -23.15
CA LEU A 9 -19.96 8.08 -23.49
C LEU A 9 -19.83 9.46 -22.79
N VAL A 10 -20.94 10.17 -22.64
CA VAL A 10 -21.03 11.44 -21.90
C VAL A 10 -20.75 11.22 -20.40
N GLY A 11 -21.31 10.17 -19.81
CA GLY A 11 -21.04 9.82 -18.41
C GLY A 11 -19.58 9.43 -18.15
N THR A 12 -18.91 8.78 -19.10
CA THR A 12 -17.47 8.48 -19.02
C THR A 12 -16.62 9.75 -19.01
N VAL A 13 -16.96 10.73 -19.86
CA VAL A 13 -16.26 12.03 -19.89
C VAL A 13 -16.50 12.80 -18.58
N ILE A 14 -17.73 12.84 -18.10
CA ILE A 14 -18.07 13.50 -16.82
C ILE A 14 -17.30 12.84 -15.66
N ALA A 15 -17.26 11.51 -15.61
CA ALA A 15 -16.51 10.78 -14.58
C ALA A 15 -15.02 11.12 -14.62
N GLY A 16 -14.44 11.26 -15.82
CA GLY A 16 -13.06 11.68 -16.03
C GLY A 16 -12.79 13.09 -15.52
N VAL A 17 -13.63 14.06 -15.91
CA VAL A 17 -13.49 15.47 -15.51
C VAL A 17 -13.67 15.64 -14.00
N VAL A 18 -14.72 15.03 -13.42
CA VAL A 18 -14.98 15.09 -11.98
C VAL A 18 -13.87 14.39 -11.20
N GLY A 19 -13.35 13.26 -11.71
CA GLY A 19 -12.20 12.56 -11.13
C GLY A 19 -10.93 13.41 -11.15
N ALA A 20 -10.64 14.09 -12.27
CA ALA A 20 -9.50 14.98 -12.39
C ALA A 20 -9.63 16.20 -11.46
N ALA A 21 -10.80 16.84 -11.42
CA ALA A 21 -11.08 17.95 -10.52
C ALA A 21 -10.92 17.53 -9.04
N TYR A 22 -11.41 16.34 -8.68
CA TYR A 22 -11.24 15.80 -7.34
C TYR A 22 -9.77 15.50 -7.00
N GLY A 23 -9.00 14.97 -7.95
CA GLY A 23 -7.56 14.77 -7.79
C GLY A 23 -6.80 16.07 -7.53
N VAL A 24 -7.09 17.12 -8.31
CA VAL A 24 -6.53 18.47 -8.11
C VAL A 24 -6.96 19.04 -6.75
N ALA A 25 -8.23 18.91 -6.40
CA ALA A 25 -8.76 19.38 -5.12
C ALA A 25 -8.09 18.69 -3.92
N ILE A 26 -7.81 17.39 -4.00
CA ILE A 26 -7.06 16.69 -2.96
C ILE A 26 -5.63 17.22 -2.87
N LEU A 27 -4.94 17.38 -4.00
CA LEU A 27 -3.54 17.83 -4.00
C LEU A 27 -3.41 19.23 -3.39
N LEU A 28 -4.19 20.18 -3.89
CA LEU A 28 -4.19 21.56 -3.40
C LEU A 28 -4.75 21.67 -1.97
N GLY A 29 -5.77 20.89 -1.65
CA GLY A 29 -6.39 20.85 -0.34
C GLY A 29 -5.44 20.29 0.73
N LEU A 30 -4.71 19.23 0.40
CA LEU A 30 -3.72 18.64 1.30
C LEU A 30 -2.56 19.60 1.56
N GLU A 31 -2.03 20.26 0.52
CA GLU A 31 -0.98 21.27 0.66
C GLU A 31 -1.45 22.44 1.53
N SER A 32 -2.70 22.90 1.35
CA SER A 32 -3.30 23.94 2.18
C SER A 32 -3.42 23.53 3.65
N ILE A 33 -3.82 22.29 3.93
CA ILE A 33 -3.90 21.74 5.29
C ILE A 33 -2.51 21.62 5.92
N VAL A 34 -1.52 21.16 5.16
CA VAL A 34 -0.12 21.06 5.60
C VAL A 34 0.42 22.45 5.97
N ASN A 35 0.18 23.45 5.13
CA ASN A 35 0.58 24.84 5.41
C ASN A 35 -0.14 25.41 6.64
N LEU A 36 -1.44 25.13 6.80
CA LEU A 36 -2.20 25.53 7.98
C LEU A 36 -1.63 24.90 9.25
N PHE A 37 -1.37 23.60 9.27
CA PHE A 37 -0.77 22.92 10.41
C PHE A 37 0.68 23.38 10.67
N GLY A 38 1.41 23.76 9.63
CA GLY A 38 2.73 24.37 9.76
C GLY A 38 2.71 25.76 10.39
N SER A 39 1.61 26.50 10.26
CA SER A 39 1.43 27.83 10.86
C SER A 39 1.04 27.80 12.35
N LEU A 40 0.70 26.63 12.88
CA LEU A 40 0.33 26.48 14.29
C LEU A 40 1.54 26.70 15.21
N PRO A 41 1.33 27.25 16.42
CA PRO A 41 2.39 27.49 17.41
C PRO A 41 3.27 26.26 17.70
N PHE A 42 2.68 25.07 17.71
CA PHE A 42 3.38 23.79 17.76
C PHE A 42 3.16 23.01 16.47
N ASN A 43 4.21 22.92 15.66
CA ASN A 43 4.21 22.11 14.44
C ASN A 43 4.39 20.63 14.79
N PHE A 44 3.31 19.87 14.72
CA PHE A 44 3.28 18.44 14.99
C PHE A 44 3.44 17.56 13.73
N LEU A 45 3.68 18.15 12.55
CA LEU A 45 3.73 17.41 11.27
C LEU A 45 4.88 16.42 11.21
N ALA A 46 6.05 16.77 11.75
CA ALA A 46 7.19 15.87 11.80
C ALA A 46 6.87 14.61 12.63
N ASN A 47 6.26 14.80 13.79
CA ASN A 47 5.82 13.70 14.65
C ASN A 47 4.72 12.87 13.97
N LEU A 48 3.76 13.50 13.30
CA LEU A 48 2.72 12.80 12.55
C LEU A 48 3.31 11.99 11.38
N GLY A 49 4.31 12.54 10.68
CA GLY A 49 5.03 11.85 9.62
C GLY A 49 5.76 10.60 10.10
N SER A 50 6.21 10.57 11.37
CA SER A 50 6.89 9.39 11.94
C SER A 50 6.03 8.12 11.93
N VAL A 51 4.69 8.23 11.89
CA VAL A 51 3.75 7.10 11.76
C VAL A 51 4.09 6.25 10.53
N SER A 52 4.51 6.88 9.43
CA SER A 52 4.87 6.20 8.18
C SER A 52 6.03 5.21 8.33
N SER A 53 6.96 5.46 9.27
CA SER A 53 8.10 4.57 9.50
C SER A 53 7.66 3.22 10.08
N PHE A 54 6.71 3.22 11.01
CA PHE A 54 6.11 2.01 11.57
C PHE A 54 5.32 1.24 10.52
N VAL A 55 4.60 1.96 9.65
CA VAL A 55 3.90 1.34 8.51
C VAL A 55 4.90 0.65 7.59
N THR A 56 5.95 1.35 7.17
CA THR A 56 7.00 0.82 6.29
C THR A 56 7.63 -0.45 6.85
N ALA A 57 7.99 -0.42 8.14
CA ALA A 57 8.63 -1.56 8.79
C ALA A 57 7.69 -2.75 8.96
N ALA A 58 6.48 -2.52 9.49
CA ALA A 58 5.50 -3.57 9.73
C ALA A 58 4.98 -4.17 8.43
N PHE A 59 4.86 -3.36 7.36
CA PHE A 59 4.35 -3.84 6.07
C PHE A 59 5.17 -5.00 5.53
N ALA A 60 6.49 -5.04 5.76
CA ALA A 60 7.35 -6.12 5.26
C ALA A 60 6.93 -7.54 5.72
N ILE A 61 6.18 -7.67 6.83
CA ILE A 61 5.77 -8.98 7.38
C ILE A 61 4.41 -9.47 6.86
N PHE A 62 3.60 -8.64 6.19
CA PHE A 62 2.26 -9.06 5.75
C PHE A 62 2.24 -10.37 4.94
N PRO A 63 3.23 -10.69 4.08
CA PRO A 63 3.18 -11.93 3.31
C PRO A 63 3.22 -13.17 4.22
N SER A 64 4.05 -13.10 5.26
CA SER A 64 4.20 -14.17 6.26
C SER A 64 2.96 -14.31 7.12
N VAL A 65 2.29 -13.20 7.43
CA VAL A 65 0.97 -13.20 8.08
C VAL A 65 -0.07 -13.86 7.18
N ALA A 66 -0.05 -13.59 5.87
CA ALA A 66 -0.95 -14.23 4.90
C ALA A 66 -0.71 -15.74 4.79
N VAL A 67 0.54 -16.20 4.83
CA VAL A 67 0.86 -17.64 4.96
C VAL A 67 0.27 -18.21 6.24
N GLY A 68 0.36 -17.48 7.36
CA GLY A 68 -0.24 -17.88 8.63
C GLY A 68 -1.75 -18.04 8.55
N TYR A 69 -2.45 -17.11 7.89
CA TYR A 69 -3.90 -17.19 7.69
C TYR A 69 -4.30 -18.35 6.76
N GLN A 70 -3.53 -18.59 5.69
CA GLN A 70 -3.88 -19.60 4.70
C GLN A 70 -3.50 -21.02 5.12
N HIS A 71 -2.34 -21.18 5.77
CA HIS A 71 -1.73 -22.49 6.03
C HIS A 71 -1.45 -22.76 7.51
N GLY A 72 -1.93 -21.91 8.39
CA GLY A 72 -1.82 -22.03 9.84
C GLY A 72 -0.51 -21.51 10.42
N PHE A 73 -0.48 -21.46 11.75
CA PHE A 73 0.58 -20.81 12.53
C PHE A 73 1.99 -21.34 12.22
N LYS A 74 2.18 -22.66 12.07
CA LYS A 74 3.52 -23.25 11.86
C LYS A 74 4.19 -22.73 10.58
N LYS A 75 3.47 -22.74 9.46
CA LYS A 75 3.99 -22.26 8.17
C LYS A 75 4.14 -20.73 8.17
N GLY A 76 3.22 -20.01 8.80
CA GLY A 76 3.34 -18.55 8.99
C GLY A 76 4.57 -18.17 9.82
N ALA A 77 4.86 -18.91 10.89
CA ALA A 77 6.04 -18.68 11.73
C ALA A 77 7.34 -18.95 10.95
N ILE A 78 7.41 -20.03 10.15
CA ILE A 78 8.55 -20.31 9.28
C ILE A 78 8.77 -19.16 8.28
N ALA A 79 7.72 -18.72 7.58
CA ALA A 79 7.80 -17.58 6.66
C ALA A 79 8.23 -16.29 7.38
N GLY A 80 7.74 -16.07 8.59
CA GLY A 80 8.13 -14.94 9.43
C GLY A 80 9.61 -14.97 9.83
N VAL A 81 10.13 -16.12 10.25
CA VAL A 81 11.55 -16.30 10.57
C VAL A 81 12.40 -16.07 9.32
N ILE A 82 12.01 -16.61 8.16
CA ILE A 82 12.71 -16.38 6.89
C ILE A 82 12.74 -14.88 6.56
N THR A 83 11.60 -14.19 6.71
CA THR A 83 11.48 -12.74 6.48
C THR A 83 12.44 -11.95 7.37
N LEU A 84 12.51 -12.27 8.66
CA LEU A 84 13.41 -11.62 9.62
C LEU A 84 14.89 -11.93 9.34
N VAL A 85 15.21 -13.17 8.98
CA VAL A 85 16.59 -13.56 8.62
C VAL A 85 17.04 -12.82 7.36
N VAL A 86 16.20 -12.75 6.33
CA VAL A 86 16.50 -12.01 5.10
C VAL A 86 16.66 -10.52 5.38
N TYR A 87 15.84 -9.93 6.26
CA TYR A 87 16.05 -8.56 6.71
C TYR A 87 17.45 -8.37 7.32
N LEU A 88 17.83 -9.21 8.30
CA LEU A 88 19.13 -9.11 8.97
C LEU A 88 20.31 -9.31 8.01
N LEU A 89 20.20 -10.28 7.10
CA LEU A 89 21.20 -10.52 6.07
C LEU A 89 21.33 -9.32 5.12
N THR A 90 20.21 -8.72 4.73
CA THR A 90 20.21 -7.55 3.84
C THR A 90 20.78 -6.32 4.53
N VAL A 91 20.49 -6.09 5.81
CA VAL A 91 21.11 -4.99 6.58
C VAL A 91 22.62 -5.18 6.70
N LYS A 92 23.09 -6.41 6.88
CA LYS A 92 24.53 -6.72 7.08
C LYS A 92 25.33 -6.80 5.77
N PHE A 93 24.74 -7.36 4.71
CA PHE A 93 25.43 -7.70 3.45
C PHE A 93 24.83 -7.02 2.21
N GLY A 94 23.69 -6.35 2.33
CA GLY A 94 22.97 -5.75 1.19
C GLY A 94 23.60 -4.48 0.63
N LYS A 95 24.80 -4.10 1.09
CA LYS A 95 25.58 -3.01 0.51
C LYS A 95 26.76 -3.62 -0.23
N PHE A 96 26.67 -3.70 -1.56
CA PHE A 96 27.76 -4.19 -2.38
C PHE A 96 27.97 -3.28 -3.59
N ALA A 97 29.24 -3.09 -3.97
CA ALA A 97 29.60 -2.37 -5.17
C ALA A 97 29.53 -3.34 -6.36
N LEU A 98 28.73 -3.02 -7.36
CA LEU A 98 28.67 -3.74 -8.62
C LEU A 98 29.34 -2.83 -9.69
N GLY A 99 30.66 -2.91 -9.79
CA GLY A 99 31.45 -1.95 -10.57
C GLY A 99 31.37 -0.54 -9.99
N ASP A 100 31.09 0.47 -10.82
CA ASP A 100 30.89 1.87 -10.39
C ASP A 100 29.51 2.12 -9.75
N ALA A 101 28.58 1.16 -9.81
CA ALA A 101 27.25 1.28 -9.21
C ALA A 101 27.27 0.77 -7.76
N LYS A 102 27.09 1.68 -6.79
CA LYS A 102 26.80 1.31 -5.39
C LYS A 102 25.35 0.83 -5.31
N VAL A 103 25.15 -0.49 -5.22
CA VAL A 103 23.82 -1.07 -5.02
C VAL A 103 23.63 -1.27 -3.52
N ALA A 104 22.73 -0.47 -2.94
CA ALA A 104 22.19 -0.74 -1.61
C ALA A 104 20.85 -1.43 -1.78
N LEU A 105 20.66 -2.56 -1.10
CA LEU A 105 19.39 -3.25 -1.05
C LEU A 105 18.61 -2.77 0.16
N ASN A 106 17.33 -2.44 -0.07
CA ASN A 106 16.44 -2.11 1.03
C ASN A 106 16.10 -3.36 1.86
N GLY A 107 16.41 -3.31 3.16
CA GLY A 107 16.17 -4.42 4.08
C GLY A 107 14.70 -4.86 4.14
N PHE A 108 13.77 -3.90 4.23
CA PHE A 108 12.33 -4.19 4.27
C PHE A 108 11.80 -4.73 2.95
N GLY A 109 12.29 -4.20 1.82
CA GLY A 109 11.97 -4.67 0.49
C GLY A 109 12.36 -6.13 0.26
N MET A 110 13.60 -6.49 0.61
CA MET A 110 14.08 -7.87 0.47
C MET A 110 13.39 -8.84 1.43
N ALA A 111 13.11 -8.40 2.66
CA ALA A 111 12.33 -9.16 3.61
C ALA A 111 10.92 -9.46 3.07
N MET A 112 10.25 -8.44 2.54
CA MET A 112 8.94 -8.59 1.91
C MET A 112 8.98 -9.54 0.70
N LEU A 113 10.00 -9.43 -0.16
CA LEU A 113 10.20 -10.34 -1.29
C LEU A 113 10.31 -11.81 -0.81
N ALA A 114 11.12 -12.07 0.21
CA ALA A 114 11.26 -13.42 0.77
C ALA A 114 9.94 -13.95 1.33
N GLY A 115 9.18 -13.09 2.03
CA GLY A 115 7.83 -13.40 2.48
C GLY A 115 6.89 -13.74 1.32
N MET A 116 6.89 -12.95 0.23
CA MET A 116 6.07 -13.21 -0.96
C MET A 116 6.46 -14.51 -1.66
N LEU A 117 7.75 -14.84 -1.74
CA LEU A 117 8.21 -16.11 -2.30
C LEU A 117 7.75 -17.30 -1.46
N CYS A 118 7.83 -17.21 -0.13
CA CYS A 118 7.30 -18.24 0.76
C CYS A 118 5.80 -18.42 0.56
N LEU A 119 5.07 -17.31 0.46
CA LEU A 119 3.64 -17.28 0.20
C LEU A 119 3.26 -17.95 -1.12
N LEU A 120 3.96 -17.61 -2.21
CA LEU A 120 3.77 -18.26 -3.52
C LEU A 120 4.13 -19.75 -3.50
N ALA A 121 5.22 -20.13 -2.83
CA ALA A 121 5.65 -21.52 -2.71
C ALA A 121 4.64 -22.37 -1.93
N PHE A 122 4.11 -21.86 -0.81
CA PHE A 122 3.09 -22.58 -0.05
C PHE A 122 1.75 -22.62 -0.77
N ALA A 123 1.33 -21.55 -1.44
CA ALA A 123 0.07 -21.54 -2.18
C ALA A 123 0.10 -22.49 -3.40
N THR A 124 1.23 -22.56 -4.11
CA THR A 124 1.42 -23.50 -5.24
C THR A 124 1.60 -24.96 -4.78
N SER A 125 1.94 -25.19 -3.51
CA SER A 125 2.01 -26.55 -2.96
C SER A 125 0.63 -27.23 -2.83
N VAL A 126 -0.46 -26.45 -2.82
CA VAL A 126 -1.83 -26.97 -2.83
C VAL A 126 -2.23 -27.30 -4.27
N LYS A 127 -2.09 -28.57 -4.65
CA LYS A 127 -2.45 -29.08 -5.97
C LYS A 127 -3.93 -29.49 -5.99
N GLY A 128 -4.64 -29.10 -7.04
CA GLY A 128 -6.00 -29.59 -7.28
C GLY A 128 -6.01 -31.06 -7.70
N THR A 129 -7.06 -31.80 -7.35
CA THR A 129 -7.37 -33.09 -7.98
C THR A 129 -7.69 -32.80 -9.45
N GLY A 130 -6.82 -33.23 -10.36
CA GLY A 130 -6.98 -32.96 -11.78
C GLY A 130 -8.29 -33.54 -12.32
N ASP A 131 -9.25 -32.66 -12.60
CA ASP A 131 -10.29 -32.76 -13.66
C ASP A 131 -11.34 -31.66 -13.49
N ALA A 132 -10.93 -30.39 -13.58
CA ALA A 132 -11.84 -29.22 -13.59
C ALA A 132 -11.72 -28.39 -14.88
N ASN A 133 -11.20 -28.99 -15.96
CA ASN A 133 -10.74 -28.30 -17.18
C ASN A 133 -11.85 -27.64 -18.04
N SER A 134 -13.12 -27.61 -17.62
CA SER A 134 -14.22 -27.11 -18.45
C SER A 134 -15.29 -26.26 -17.76
N SER A 135 -15.31 -26.13 -16.43
CA SER A 135 -16.38 -25.38 -15.74
C SER A 135 -16.01 -23.93 -15.40
N LEU A 136 -14.75 -23.67 -14.99
CA LEU A 136 -14.33 -22.33 -14.54
C LEU A 136 -14.05 -21.35 -15.70
N VAL A 137 -13.40 -21.83 -16.77
CA VAL A 137 -13.17 -21.03 -17.99
C VAL A 137 -14.50 -20.61 -18.64
N THR A 138 -15.51 -21.47 -18.58
CA THR A 138 -16.84 -21.21 -19.13
C THR A 138 -17.66 -20.28 -18.22
N THR A 139 -17.49 -20.38 -16.89
CA THR A 139 -18.18 -19.52 -15.91
C THR A 139 -17.62 -18.09 -15.86
N PHE A 140 -16.31 -17.92 -16.07
CA PHE A 140 -15.63 -16.62 -15.97
C PHE A 140 -15.22 -16.00 -17.31
N GLY A 141 -15.40 -16.71 -18.42
CA GLY A 141 -15.03 -16.27 -19.76
C GLY A 141 -15.66 -14.92 -20.16
N ASP A 142 -16.94 -14.72 -19.86
CA ASP A 142 -17.65 -13.47 -20.16
C ASP A 142 -17.09 -12.28 -19.37
N LYS A 143 -16.72 -12.50 -18.11
CA LYS A 143 -16.11 -11.48 -17.25
C LYS A 143 -14.73 -11.07 -17.77
N VAL A 144 -13.90 -12.05 -18.15
CA VAL A 144 -12.58 -11.77 -18.73
C VAL A 144 -12.70 -11.12 -20.12
N LYS A 145 -13.70 -11.51 -20.93
CA LYS A 145 -14.00 -10.88 -22.22
C LYS A 145 -14.42 -9.42 -22.05
N ARG A 146 -15.25 -9.12 -21.04
CA ARG A 146 -15.65 -7.75 -20.69
C ARG A 146 -14.45 -6.88 -20.32
N ILE A 147 -13.54 -7.38 -19.48
CA ILE A 147 -12.30 -6.67 -19.13
C ILE A 147 -11.50 -6.33 -20.39
N ARG A 148 -11.27 -7.32 -21.27
CA ARG A 148 -10.51 -7.12 -22.50
C ARG A 148 -11.19 -6.21 -23.52
N SER A 149 -12.53 -6.16 -23.56
CA SER A 149 -13.24 -5.23 -24.43
C SER A 149 -12.89 -3.77 -24.12
N ASN A 150 -12.57 -3.47 -22.85
CA ASN A 150 -12.24 -2.13 -22.38
C ASN A 150 -10.73 -1.92 -22.21
N TRP A 151 -9.91 -2.69 -22.95
CA TRP A 151 -8.44 -2.65 -22.84
C TRP A 151 -7.86 -1.24 -23.04
N TRP A 152 -8.44 -0.44 -23.94
CA TRP A 152 -7.94 0.89 -24.28
C TRP A 152 -8.07 1.86 -23.09
N LEU A 153 -9.20 1.82 -22.36
CA LEU A 153 -9.39 2.62 -21.14
C LEU A 153 -8.40 2.20 -20.06
N LEU A 154 -8.22 0.90 -19.87
CA LEU A 154 -7.29 0.36 -18.87
C LEU A 154 -5.83 0.71 -19.20
N ALA A 155 -5.46 0.69 -20.48
CA ALA A 155 -4.13 1.10 -20.94
C ALA A 155 -3.87 2.59 -20.68
N ILE A 156 -4.85 3.46 -20.95
CA ILE A 156 -4.74 4.90 -20.64
C ILE A 156 -4.60 5.10 -19.12
N MET A 157 -5.42 4.43 -18.31
CA MET A 157 -5.35 4.54 -16.85
C MET A 157 -3.98 4.11 -16.32
N GLY A 158 -3.47 2.94 -16.72
CA GLY A 158 -2.16 2.47 -16.25
C GLY A 158 -1.00 3.32 -16.77
N GLY A 159 -1.10 3.88 -17.98
CA GLY A 159 -0.14 4.87 -18.48
C GLY A 159 -0.13 6.15 -17.64
N LEU A 160 -1.31 6.67 -17.26
CA LEU A 160 -1.42 7.83 -16.37
C LEU A 160 -0.88 7.53 -14.96
N VAL A 161 -1.13 6.33 -14.42
CA VAL A 161 -0.54 5.91 -13.13
C VAL A 161 0.98 5.87 -13.23
N ALA A 162 1.54 5.23 -14.27
CA ALA A 162 2.98 5.17 -14.47
C ALA A 162 3.61 6.56 -14.62
N MET A 163 2.94 7.48 -15.31
CA MET A 163 3.35 8.89 -15.40
C MET A 163 3.40 9.55 -14.03
N ALA A 164 2.31 9.45 -13.25
CA ALA A 164 2.23 10.05 -11.93
C ALA A 164 3.31 9.51 -10.99
N THR A 165 3.64 8.22 -11.11
CA THR A 165 4.71 7.59 -10.35
C THR A 165 6.11 8.02 -10.80
N SER A 166 6.33 8.18 -12.10
CA SER A 166 7.59 8.74 -12.65
C SER A 166 7.83 10.19 -12.20
N LEU A 167 6.76 10.94 -11.91
CA LEU A 167 6.82 12.29 -11.34
C LEU A 167 6.92 12.31 -9.81
N GLY A 168 6.88 11.16 -9.13
CA GLY A 168 6.87 11.10 -7.66
C GLY A 168 5.57 11.55 -6.99
N ILE A 169 4.49 11.75 -7.75
CA ILE A 169 3.20 12.19 -7.23
C ILE A 169 2.50 11.03 -6.49
N VAL A 170 2.65 9.80 -6.98
CA VAL A 170 1.99 8.61 -6.43
C VAL A 170 2.95 7.44 -6.33
N ALA A 171 3.03 6.82 -5.16
CA ALA A 171 3.70 5.54 -4.95
C ALA A 171 2.68 4.40 -4.76
N GLY A 172 3.06 3.18 -5.15
CA GLY A 172 2.17 2.02 -5.09
C GLY A 172 2.07 1.37 -3.70
N ASP A 173 3.03 1.63 -2.81
CA ASP A 173 3.13 1.01 -1.50
C ASP A 173 3.91 1.85 -0.48
N PRO A 174 3.74 1.59 0.84
CA PRO A 174 4.42 2.37 1.87
C PRO A 174 5.95 2.28 1.83
N ILE A 175 6.52 1.15 1.40
CA ILE A 175 7.98 0.96 1.38
C ILE A 175 8.59 1.70 0.19
N SER A 176 8.02 1.55 -1.02
CA SER A 176 8.44 2.33 -2.18
C SER A 176 8.20 3.83 -1.97
N LEU A 177 7.11 4.23 -1.31
CA LEU A 177 6.87 5.63 -0.92
C LEU A 177 7.99 6.17 -0.04
N GLY A 178 8.37 5.44 1.02
CA GLY A 178 9.48 5.83 1.90
C GLY A 178 10.78 5.99 1.13
N LEU A 179 11.13 5.02 0.28
CA LEU A 179 12.34 5.05 -0.53
C LEU A 179 12.36 6.19 -1.55
N VAL A 180 11.22 6.48 -2.18
CA VAL A 180 11.06 7.63 -3.08
C VAL A 180 11.29 8.94 -2.32
N SER A 181 10.78 9.05 -1.08
CA SER A 181 10.99 10.24 -0.25
C SER A 181 12.45 10.48 0.13
N GLU A 182 13.26 9.40 0.17
CA GLU A 182 14.70 9.44 0.41
C GLU A 182 15.52 9.62 -0.88
N GLY A 183 14.87 9.62 -2.06
CA GLY A 183 15.53 9.71 -3.36
C GLY A 183 16.07 8.38 -3.92
N SER A 184 15.77 7.26 -3.27
CA SER A 184 16.25 5.92 -3.60
C SER A 184 15.35 5.21 -4.62
N TRP A 185 15.25 5.77 -5.84
CA TRP A 185 14.33 5.31 -6.90
C TRP A 185 14.57 3.86 -7.37
N ALA A 186 15.83 3.46 -7.54
CA ALA A 186 16.17 2.11 -7.98
C ALA A 186 15.76 1.05 -6.94
N GLU A 187 15.96 1.35 -5.66
CA GLU A 187 15.51 0.48 -4.57
C GLU A 187 13.99 0.43 -4.52
N ALA A 188 13.32 1.58 -4.62
CA ALA A 188 11.87 1.67 -4.67
C ALA A 188 11.29 0.81 -5.79
N ALA A 189 11.90 0.84 -6.98
CA ALA A 189 11.49 0.03 -8.13
C ALA A 189 11.67 -1.48 -7.86
N MET A 190 12.77 -1.89 -7.22
CA MET A 190 13.01 -3.29 -6.86
C MET A 190 11.99 -3.79 -5.83
N VAL A 191 11.65 -2.96 -4.84
CA VAL A 191 10.60 -3.28 -3.85
C VAL A 191 9.24 -3.37 -4.53
N ALA A 192 8.90 -2.41 -5.40
CA ALA A 192 7.66 -2.42 -6.15
C ALA A 192 7.55 -3.66 -7.05
N LEU A 193 8.66 -4.11 -7.65
CA LEU A 193 8.71 -5.32 -8.48
C LEU A 193 8.44 -6.58 -7.66
N ALA A 194 9.10 -6.70 -6.51
CA ALA A 194 8.87 -7.80 -5.58
C ALA A 194 7.39 -7.89 -5.17
N ARG A 195 6.79 -6.74 -4.87
CA ARG A 195 5.37 -6.62 -4.54
C ARG A 195 4.49 -7.01 -5.70
N ALA A 196 4.76 -6.49 -6.90
CA ALA A 196 3.95 -6.73 -8.08
C ALA A 196 3.81 -8.22 -8.38
N ILE A 197 4.92 -8.97 -8.35
CA ILE A 197 4.94 -10.43 -8.53
C ILE A 197 4.03 -11.11 -7.51
N GLY A 198 4.15 -10.73 -6.25
CA GLY A 198 3.38 -11.32 -5.18
C GLY A 198 1.88 -10.97 -5.19
N PHE A 199 1.51 -9.85 -5.82
CA PHE A 199 0.12 -9.37 -5.90
C PHE A 199 -0.63 -9.89 -7.13
N ILE A 200 0.06 -10.49 -8.10
CA ILE A 200 -0.57 -11.13 -9.28
C ILE A 200 -1.78 -11.97 -8.87
N PRO A 201 -1.68 -12.89 -7.87
CA PRO A 201 -2.79 -13.79 -7.56
C PRO A 201 -3.97 -13.04 -6.97
N LEU A 202 -3.74 -12.10 -6.06
CA LEU A 202 -4.79 -11.24 -5.49
C LEU A 202 -5.53 -10.46 -6.57
N VAL A 203 -4.80 -9.78 -7.45
CA VAL A 203 -5.39 -8.90 -8.46
C VAL A 203 -6.13 -9.72 -9.51
N PHE A 204 -5.50 -10.77 -10.04
CA PHE A 204 -6.08 -11.54 -11.13
C PHE A 204 -7.27 -12.37 -10.65
N THR A 205 -7.22 -12.98 -9.46
CA THR A 205 -8.39 -13.69 -8.89
C THR A 205 -9.56 -12.74 -8.68
N THR A 206 -9.32 -11.56 -8.11
CA THR A 206 -10.37 -10.54 -7.92
C THR A 206 -10.95 -10.12 -9.26
N ALA A 207 -10.11 -9.89 -10.27
CA ALA A 207 -10.56 -9.50 -11.60
C ALA A 207 -11.39 -10.58 -12.30
N ILE A 208 -10.95 -11.83 -12.24
CA ILE A 208 -11.66 -12.97 -12.83
C ILE A 208 -13.02 -13.15 -12.15
N VAL A 209 -13.06 -13.08 -10.81
CA VAL A 209 -14.28 -13.29 -10.03
C VAL A 209 -15.27 -12.14 -10.19
N THR A 210 -14.82 -10.89 -10.19
CA THR A 210 -15.69 -9.70 -10.23
C THR A 210 -15.98 -9.20 -11.65
N GLY A 211 -15.10 -9.49 -12.61
CA GLY A 211 -15.14 -8.91 -13.95
C GLY A 211 -14.68 -7.45 -14.02
N VAL A 212 -14.04 -6.94 -12.96
CA VAL A 212 -13.50 -5.57 -12.90
C VAL A 212 -12.00 -5.62 -12.71
N TYR A 213 -11.27 -4.97 -13.62
CA TYR A 213 -9.81 -4.83 -13.52
C TYR A 213 -9.43 -3.46 -12.97
N GLY A 214 -8.44 -3.42 -12.09
CA GLY A 214 -8.01 -2.19 -11.41
C GLY A 214 -7.26 -1.24 -12.34
N PRO A 215 -7.31 0.08 -12.11
CA PRO A 215 -6.55 1.09 -12.86
C PRO A 215 -5.02 0.86 -12.86
N ALA A 216 -4.50 0.31 -11.77
CA ALA A 216 -3.07 0.03 -11.59
C ALA A 216 -2.70 -1.43 -11.89
N GLY A 217 -3.65 -2.25 -12.38
CA GLY A 217 -3.43 -3.65 -12.71
C GLY A 217 -2.78 -4.47 -11.59
N SER A 218 -1.82 -5.33 -11.93
CA SER A 218 -1.00 -6.06 -10.93
C SER A 218 0.14 -5.24 -10.34
N THR A 219 0.03 -3.91 -10.38
CA THR A 219 0.98 -2.93 -9.82
C THR A 219 2.33 -2.83 -10.55
N PHE A 220 2.52 -3.53 -11.67
CA PHE A 220 3.73 -3.38 -12.50
C PHE A 220 3.86 -1.99 -13.12
N VAL A 221 2.74 -1.27 -13.30
CA VAL A 221 2.77 0.14 -13.75
C VAL A 221 3.55 1.05 -12.80
N PHE A 222 3.56 0.76 -11.49
CA PHE A 222 4.36 1.49 -10.52
C PHE A 222 5.85 1.19 -10.69
N VAL A 223 6.21 -0.06 -11.01
CA VAL A 223 7.60 -0.47 -11.27
C VAL A 223 8.14 0.30 -12.47
N VAL A 224 7.37 0.35 -13.56
CA VAL A 224 7.74 1.10 -14.77
C VAL A 224 7.86 2.59 -14.48
N GLY A 225 6.91 3.16 -13.73
CA GLY A 225 6.97 4.57 -13.33
C GLY A 225 8.22 4.89 -12.51
N LEU A 226 8.57 4.04 -11.53
CA LEU A 226 9.76 4.22 -10.68
C LEU A 226 11.07 4.04 -11.46
N LEU A 227 11.14 3.07 -12.37
CA LEU A 227 12.33 2.84 -13.22
C LEU A 227 12.55 3.96 -14.23
N LEU A 228 11.47 4.53 -14.76
CA LEU A 228 11.49 5.63 -15.72
C LEU A 228 11.36 6.99 -15.04
N HIS A 229 11.83 7.12 -13.79
CA HIS A 229 11.83 8.38 -13.07
C HIS A 229 12.52 9.49 -13.91
N GLY A 230 11.87 10.64 -14.02
CA GLY A 230 12.34 11.78 -14.82
C GLY A 230 11.96 11.74 -16.30
N ASN A 231 11.32 10.66 -16.79
CA ASN A 231 10.79 10.60 -18.16
C ASN A 231 9.31 10.22 -18.20
N PRO A 232 8.41 11.19 -17.91
CA PRO A 232 6.98 10.91 -17.76
C PRO A 232 6.33 10.43 -19.06
N PHE A 233 6.75 10.93 -20.23
CA PHE A 233 6.16 10.55 -21.51
C PHE A 233 6.48 9.11 -21.88
N VAL A 234 7.73 8.66 -21.66
CA VAL A 234 8.10 7.26 -21.87
C VAL A 234 7.42 6.36 -20.83
N ALA A 235 7.28 6.83 -19.59
CA ALA A 235 6.55 6.11 -18.54
C ALA A 235 5.09 5.84 -18.89
N VAL A 236 4.39 6.79 -19.52
CA VAL A 236 3.01 6.59 -20.01
C VAL A 236 2.93 5.43 -20.99
N VAL A 237 3.78 5.47 -22.02
CA VAL A 237 3.74 4.49 -23.10
C VAL A 237 4.10 3.10 -22.54
N ALA A 238 5.17 3.03 -21.75
CA ALA A 238 5.59 1.78 -21.13
C ALA A 238 4.54 1.24 -20.14
N GLY A 239 3.90 2.11 -19.34
CA GLY A 239 2.82 1.73 -18.43
C GLY A 239 1.58 1.21 -19.17
N ALA A 240 1.21 1.86 -20.28
CA ALA A 240 0.11 1.41 -21.13
C ALA A 240 0.41 0.03 -21.76
N VAL A 241 1.64 -0.18 -22.24
CA VAL A 241 2.09 -1.48 -22.77
C VAL A 241 2.03 -2.55 -21.69
N VAL A 242 2.51 -2.27 -20.48
CA VAL A 242 2.44 -3.21 -19.34
C VAL A 242 1.00 -3.59 -19.03
N MET A 243 0.07 -2.64 -19.01
CA MET A 243 -1.35 -2.97 -18.82
C MET A 243 -1.89 -3.90 -19.90
N VAL A 244 -1.58 -3.65 -21.18
CA VAL A 244 -2.02 -4.52 -22.27
C VAL A 244 -1.46 -5.94 -22.11
N VAL A 245 -0.19 -6.07 -21.70
CA VAL A 245 0.45 -7.36 -21.42
C VAL A 245 -0.23 -8.06 -20.23
N GLU A 246 -0.47 -7.35 -19.13
CA GLU A 246 -1.18 -7.90 -17.97
C GLU A 246 -2.57 -8.43 -18.34
N LEU A 247 -3.33 -7.67 -19.14
CA LEU A 247 -4.65 -8.08 -19.63
C LEU A 247 -4.60 -9.35 -20.49
N ALA A 248 -3.54 -9.55 -21.27
CA ALA A 248 -3.33 -10.79 -22.02
C ALA A 248 -3.02 -11.98 -21.08
N LEU A 249 -2.26 -11.72 -20.01
CA LEU A 249 -1.87 -12.73 -19.01
C LEU A 249 -3.03 -13.22 -18.13
N ILE A 250 -4.12 -12.47 -18.01
CA ILE A 250 -5.31 -12.89 -17.21
C ILE A 250 -5.81 -14.27 -17.64
N ASN A 251 -5.88 -14.56 -18.94
CA ASN A 251 -6.36 -15.86 -19.44
C ASN A 251 -5.39 -17.00 -19.10
N VAL A 252 -4.09 -16.73 -19.18
CA VAL A 252 -3.04 -17.71 -18.84
C VAL A 252 -3.15 -18.05 -17.36
N PHE A 253 -3.31 -17.02 -16.53
CA PHE A 253 -3.49 -17.20 -15.10
C PHE A 253 -4.81 -17.89 -14.73
N ALA A 254 -5.91 -17.54 -15.40
CA ALA A 254 -7.20 -18.20 -15.20
C ALA A 254 -7.11 -19.71 -15.45
N LYS A 255 -6.43 -20.13 -16.53
CA LYS A 255 -6.15 -21.55 -16.81
C LYS A 255 -5.21 -22.19 -15.79
N GLY A 256 -4.22 -21.43 -15.31
CA GLY A 256 -3.25 -21.90 -14.32
C GLY A 256 -3.85 -22.07 -12.91
N MET A 257 -4.87 -21.30 -12.56
CA MET A 257 -5.52 -21.33 -11.25
C MET A 257 -6.23 -22.67 -10.99
N ASP A 258 -6.74 -23.32 -12.02
CA ASP A 258 -7.38 -24.65 -11.92
C ASP A 258 -6.37 -25.72 -11.48
N LYS A 259 -5.09 -25.55 -11.81
CA LYS A 259 -4.00 -26.46 -11.40
C LYS A 259 -3.54 -26.21 -9.96
N PHE A 260 -3.66 -24.97 -9.49
CA PHE A 260 -3.18 -24.51 -8.18
C PHE A 260 -4.29 -23.76 -7.43
N PRO A 261 -5.31 -24.46 -6.90
CA PRO A 261 -6.43 -23.82 -6.20
C PRO A 261 -5.98 -22.95 -5.01
N GLY A 262 -4.86 -23.28 -4.36
CA GLY A 262 -4.29 -22.46 -3.30
C GLY A 262 -3.95 -21.02 -3.73
N MET A 263 -3.71 -20.77 -5.02
CA MET A 263 -3.47 -19.41 -5.54
C MET A 263 -4.73 -18.54 -5.51
N LYS A 264 -5.91 -19.16 -5.56
CA LYS A 264 -7.20 -18.45 -5.46
C LYS A 264 -7.44 -17.96 -4.04
N ASP A 265 -7.32 -18.86 -3.08
CA ASP A 265 -7.62 -18.57 -1.66
C ASP A 265 -6.62 -17.59 -1.05
N MET A 266 -5.37 -17.63 -1.53
CA MET A 266 -4.31 -16.73 -1.10
C MET A 266 -4.66 -15.26 -1.33
N GLY A 267 -5.42 -14.93 -2.37
CA GLY A 267 -5.83 -13.55 -2.65
C GLY A 267 -6.56 -12.91 -1.46
N GLU A 268 -7.54 -13.61 -0.88
CA GLU A 268 -8.29 -13.10 0.27
C GLU A 268 -7.42 -12.97 1.53
N HIS A 269 -6.49 -13.91 1.73
CA HIS A 269 -5.56 -13.88 2.85
C HIS A 269 -4.54 -12.73 2.73
N ILE A 270 -4.07 -12.39 1.52
CA ILE A 270 -3.24 -11.20 1.30
C ILE A 270 -4.02 -9.94 1.70
N ARG A 271 -5.26 -9.79 1.22
CA ARG A 271 -6.08 -8.61 1.54
C ARG A 271 -6.31 -8.46 3.05
N THR A 272 -6.67 -9.55 3.71
CA THR A 272 -6.91 -9.57 5.16
C THR A 272 -5.64 -9.24 5.94
N SER A 273 -4.52 -9.83 5.57
CA SER A 273 -3.23 -9.62 6.25
C SER A 273 -2.73 -8.20 6.08
N MET A 274 -2.86 -7.64 4.88
CA MET A 274 -2.51 -6.25 4.60
C MET A 274 -3.29 -5.29 5.50
N ASN A 275 -4.62 -5.45 5.58
CA ASN A 275 -5.45 -4.60 6.44
C ASN A 275 -5.08 -4.74 7.92
N LYS A 276 -4.87 -5.95 8.42
CA LYS A 276 -4.52 -6.15 9.84
C LYS A 276 -3.14 -5.61 10.19
N VAL A 277 -2.15 -5.80 9.32
CA VAL A 277 -0.81 -5.25 9.53
C VAL A 277 -0.86 -3.73 9.55
N LEU A 278 -1.57 -3.11 8.61
CA LEU A 278 -1.74 -1.66 8.58
C LEU A 278 -2.52 -1.15 9.80
N GLU A 279 -3.55 -1.84 10.26
CA GLU A 279 -4.34 -1.44 11.44
C GLU A 279 -3.47 -1.37 12.68
N VAL A 280 -2.66 -2.42 12.92
CA VAL A 280 -1.73 -2.47 14.05
C VAL A 280 -0.62 -1.43 13.89
N ALA A 281 -0.01 -1.32 12.71
CA ALA A 281 1.10 -0.39 12.48
C ALA A 281 0.69 1.08 12.62
N LEU A 282 -0.48 1.46 12.08
CA LEU A 282 -1.01 2.81 12.19
C LEU A 282 -1.43 3.15 13.62
N THR A 283 -1.96 2.17 14.36
CA THR A 283 -2.31 2.35 15.77
C THR A 283 -1.06 2.54 16.62
N VAL A 284 -0.06 1.65 16.50
CA VAL A 284 1.19 1.72 17.25
C VAL A 284 1.96 3.00 16.89
N GLY A 285 2.09 3.28 15.59
CA GLY A 285 2.72 4.50 15.10
C GLY A 285 2.00 5.75 15.62
N GLY A 286 0.67 5.72 15.68
CA GLY A 286 -0.11 6.82 16.25
C GLY A 286 0.15 7.03 17.74
N VAL A 287 0.15 5.96 18.54
CA VAL A 287 0.48 6.05 19.98
C VAL A 287 1.88 6.65 20.19
N VAL A 288 2.88 6.16 19.44
CA VAL A 288 4.25 6.66 19.56
C VAL A 288 4.37 8.11 19.09
N ALA A 289 3.72 8.48 17.98
CA ALA A 289 3.73 9.84 17.46
C ALA A 289 3.08 10.83 18.43
N ALA A 290 1.91 10.48 18.99
CA ALA A 290 1.23 11.30 19.99
C ALA A 290 2.04 11.43 21.27
N GLU A 291 2.69 10.35 21.73
CA GLU A 291 3.57 10.42 22.90
C GLU A 291 4.79 11.30 22.64
N ALA A 292 5.39 11.21 21.45
CA ALA A 292 6.49 12.09 21.06
C ALA A 292 6.05 13.57 20.98
N MET A 293 4.77 13.85 20.66
CA MET A 293 4.22 15.20 20.73
C MET A 293 4.06 15.65 22.19
N ALA A 294 3.51 14.80 23.06
CA ALA A 294 3.31 15.09 24.47
C ALA A 294 4.64 15.35 25.21
N ALA A 295 5.69 14.59 24.89
CA ALA A 295 7.03 14.74 25.45
C ALA A 295 7.69 16.11 25.17
N LYS A 296 7.16 16.90 24.23
CA LYS A 296 7.63 18.28 23.95
C LYS A 296 7.08 19.30 24.95
N PHE A 297 6.15 18.91 25.82
CA PHE A 297 5.50 19.80 26.78
C PHE A 297 5.80 19.32 28.21
N VAL A 298 5.87 20.27 29.13
CA VAL A 298 6.22 19.98 30.54
C VAL A 298 5.07 19.22 31.22
N GLY A 299 5.38 18.07 31.82
CA GLY A 299 4.48 17.37 32.76
C GLY A 299 3.34 16.56 32.17
N ILE A 300 3.30 16.36 30.84
CA ILE A 300 2.22 15.61 30.16
C ILE A 300 2.68 14.29 29.50
N THR A 301 3.79 13.72 29.95
CA THR A 301 4.24 12.38 29.49
C THR A 301 3.18 11.32 29.79
N GLY A 302 2.88 10.46 28.84
CA GLY A 302 1.81 9.45 28.89
C GLY A 302 0.44 9.95 28.43
N PHE A 303 0.25 11.27 28.28
CA PHE A 303 -1.02 11.84 27.83
C PHE A 303 -1.33 11.50 26.36
N GLY A 304 -0.29 11.43 25.52
CA GLY A 304 -0.44 11.04 24.11
C GLY A 304 -0.93 9.61 23.96
N ALA A 305 -0.32 8.67 24.69
CA ALA A 305 -0.76 7.28 24.71
C ALA A 305 -2.19 7.13 25.27
N LEU A 306 -2.51 7.83 26.37
CA LEU A 306 -3.84 7.84 26.97
C LEU A 306 -4.90 8.30 25.97
N PHE A 307 -4.63 9.39 25.24
CA PHE A 307 -5.57 9.96 24.28
C PHE A 307 -5.83 9.02 23.10
N VAL A 308 -4.76 8.51 22.45
CA VAL A 308 -4.91 7.64 21.27
C VAL A 308 -5.60 6.32 21.62
N VAL A 309 -5.21 5.68 22.73
CA VAL A 309 -5.86 4.44 23.19
C VAL A 309 -7.31 4.69 23.59
N GLY A 310 -7.59 5.81 24.26
CA GLY A 310 -8.95 6.24 24.60
C GLY A 310 -9.82 6.39 23.35
N CYS A 311 -9.35 7.13 22.34
CA CYS A 311 -10.04 7.27 21.06
C CYS A 311 -10.28 5.92 20.36
N LEU A 312 -9.32 5.00 20.41
CA LEU A 312 -9.45 3.68 19.81
C LEU A 312 -10.50 2.82 20.50
N LEU A 313 -10.50 2.78 21.83
CA LEU A 313 -11.49 2.00 22.59
C LEU A 313 -12.88 2.61 22.44
N LEU A 314 -13.01 3.93 22.48
CA LEU A 314 -14.28 4.63 22.22
C LEU A 314 -14.80 4.32 20.81
N ASN A 315 -13.94 4.35 19.78
CA ASN A 315 -14.34 4.01 18.42
C ASN A 315 -14.88 2.57 18.32
N ARG A 316 -14.26 1.62 19.02
CA ARG A 316 -14.73 0.22 19.06
C ARG A 316 -16.09 0.08 19.77
N ILE A 317 -16.34 0.87 20.81
CA ILE A 317 -17.62 0.90 21.54
C ILE A 317 -18.72 1.57 20.71
N SER A 318 -18.40 2.63 19.96
CA SER A 318 -19.35 3.44 19.19
C SER A 318 -19.80 2.84 17.85
N LYS A 319 -19.70 1.52 17.66
CA LYS A 319 -19.98 0.81 16.38
C LYS A 319 -19.00 1.14 15.24
N LYS A 320 -17.77 1.54 15.56
CA LYS A 320 -16.70 1.86 14.58
C LYS A 320 -17.12 2.94 13.55
N PRO A 321 -17.48 4.16 13.99
CA PRO A 321 -17.78 5.26 13.07
C PRO A 321 -16.58 5.60 12.17
N ILE A 322 -15.36 5.39 12.66
CA ILE A 322 -14.12 5.52 11.91
C ILE A 322 -13.56 4.13 11.63
N VAL A 323 -13.09 3.91 10.40
CA VAL A 323 -12.37 2.69 10.02
C VAL A 323 -11.14 2.53 10.92
N GLU A 324 -10.92 1.36 11.52
CA GLU A 324 -9.87 1.15 12.54
C GLU A 324 -8.47 1.57 12.07
N LEU A 325 -8.18 1.39 10.77
CA LEU A 325 -6.96 1.86 10.11
C LEU A 325 -6.70 3.37 10.28
N ALA A 326 -7.75 4.19 10.26
CA ALA A 326 -7.65 5.64 10.31
C ALA A 326 -7.59 6.20 11.74
N VAL A 327 -7.96 5.39 12.75
CA VAL A 327 -8.09 5.84 14.13
C VAL A 327 -6.76 6.39 14.68
N GLY A 328 -5.65 5.69 14.46
CA GLY A 328 -4.33 6.13 14.94
C GLY A 328 -3.92 7.51 14.40
N PRO A 329 -3.84 7.70 13.07
CA PRO A 329 -3.53 8.99 12.47
C PRO A 329 -4.52 10.10 12.82
N VAL A 330 -5.82 9.81 12.81
CA VAL A 330 -6.86 10.82 13.15
C VAL A 330 -6.73 11.25 14.61
N ALA A 331 -6.52 10.31 15.54
CA ALA A 331 -6.31 10.63 16.94
C ALA A 331 -5.04 11.48 17.14
N CYS A 332 -3.96 11.22 16.38
CA CYS A 332 -2.76 12.07 16.42
C CYS A 332 -3.02 13.50 15.93
N ILE A 333 -3.77 13.66 14.84
CA ILE A 333 -4.12 14.99 14.33
C ILE A 333 -4.96 15.74 15.36
N LEU A 334 -5.99 15.10 15.91
CA LEU A 334 -6.83 15.68 16.96
C LEU A 334 -6.02 16.04 18.20
N PHE A 335 -5.06 15.19 18.58
CA PHE A 335 -4.16 15.45 19.69
C PHE A 335 -3.23 16.64 19.42
N GLY A 336 -2.64 16.74 18.23
CA GLY A 336 -1.82 17.88 17.82
C GLY A 336 -2.60 19.20 17.84
N ILE A 337 -3.87 19.18 17.40
CA ILE A 337 -4.77 20.33 17.50
C ILE A 337 -5.08 20.66 18.97
N LEU A 338 -5.37 19.66 19.80
CA LEU A 338 -5.64 19.84 21.23
C LEU A 338 -4.45 20.46 21.96
N LEU A 339 -3.23 20.01 21.69
CA LEU A 339 -2.01 20.58 22.27
C LEU A 339 -1.84 22.05 21.88
N ASN A 340 -2.13 22.41 20.63
CA ASN A 340 -2.09 23.82 20.20
C ASN A 340 -3.14 24.67 20.92
N ILE A 341 -4.36 24.15 21.12
CA ILE A 341 -5.40 24.85 21.90
C ILE A 341 -4.96 25.05 23.35
N LEU A 342 -4.43 24.00 23.99
CA LEU A 342 -3.94 24.07 25.37
C LEU A 342 -2.76 25.05 25.51
N LEU A 343 -1.88 25.12 24.51
CA LEU A 343 -0.76 26.06 24.47
C LEU A 343 -1.25 27.51 24.33
N VAL A 344 -2.25 27.78 23.48
CA VAL A 344 -2.86 29.12 23.34
C VAL A 344 -3.57 29.55 24.62
N LEU A 345 -4.19 28.61 25.34
CA LEU A 345 -4.82 28.84 26.65
C LEU A 345 -3.81 28.93 27.81
N GLN A 346 -2.50 28.82 27.54
CA GLN A 346 -1.40 28.81 28.53
C GLN A 346 -1.53 27.72 29.62
N LEU A 347 -2.29 26.65 29.34
CA LEU A 347 -2.47 25.51 30.26
C LEU A 347 -1.28 24.54 30.21
N ILE A 348 -0.52 24.55 29.11
CA ILE A 348 0.71 23.79 28.94
C ILE A 348 1.81 24.71 28.41
N ALA A 349 3.06 24.41 28.76
CA ALA A 349 4.23 25.10 28.26
C ALA A 349 5.14 24.13 27.51
N LEU A 350 5.77 24.62 26.44
CA LEU A 350 6.84 23.90 25.77
C LEU A 350 7.97 23.66 26.77
N ALA A 351 8.47 22.43 26.82
CA ALA A 351 9.64 22.13 27.62
C ALA A 351 10.83 22.94 27.11
N PRO A 352 11.66 23.52 28.00
CA PRO A 352 12.87 24.21 27.56
C PRO A 352 13.73 23.26 26.75
N VAL A 353 14.17 23.72 25.56
CA VAL A 353 15.09 22.96 24.72
C VAL A 353 16.40 22.87 25.49
N ALA A 354 16.74 21.67 25.95
CA ALA A 354 18.06 21.36 26.51
C ALA A 354 19.11 21.27 25.40
#